data_AF-A0AAF0IGV9-F1
#
_entry.id   AF-A0AAF0IGV9-F1
#
_cell.length_a   1.000
_cell.length_b   1.000
_cell.length_c   1.000
_cell.angle_alpha   90.00
_cell.angle_beta   90.00
_cell.angle_gamma   90.00
#
_symmetry.space_group_name_H-M   'P 1'
#
loop_
_entity.id
_entity.type
_entity.pdbx_description
1 polymer ?
#
loop_
_entity_poly.entity_id
_entity_poly.type
_entity_poly.pdbx_seq_one_letter_code
_entity_poly.pdbx_strand_id
1 'polypeptide(L)'
;MSVTEYIGTHPNPRDEESRTMGTPSTSSRTHLWIDRIVFSFKPQLLLSPSAQKPDRKLPPSSKDAHTTMQPPPPKLIKYIPPSAEPSLLPRQITSIEVVAHEKLPHGGNHWSFYLQTISTQTDNDPQTVQLDVSPSYSIPSTILPGGSKAFLILSTNPHSLTPLGTSTKRLPLAVRQRPDLPSVQELMHLLTVRQHRHRYEFDDQGRGCRFWVRDQIPYLLDEGLIIDEEQAQRAREAILLEFPDGKEFPLTIGRYY
;
A
#
# COMPACT_ATOMS: atom_id res chain seq x y z
N MET A 1 -26.57 58.52 11.78
CA MET A 1 -27.07 57.36 11.00
C MET A 1 -28.18 56.76 11.82
N SER A 2 -29.43 57.12 11.50
CA SER A 2 -30.62 56.81 12.32
C SER A 2 -31.58 55.94 11.52
N VAL A 3 -31.86 54.75 12.09
CA VAL A 3 -33.15 54.08 12.32
C VAL A 3 -34.31 54.41 11.36
N THR A 4 -34.98 53.39 10.80
CA THR A 4 -36.39 53.02 11.14
C THR A 4 -36.78 51.70 10.47
N GLU A 5 -37.43 50.86 11.28
CA GLU A 5 -38.06 49.57 11.00
C GLU A 5 -39.25 49.68 10.00
N TYR A 6 -39.58 48.56 9.35
CA TYR A 6 -40.94 48.34 8.85
C TYR A 6 -41.40 46.91 9.17
N ILE A 7 -42.49 46.84 9.94
CA ILE A 7 -43.24 45.65 10.33
C ILE A 7 -44.34 45.42 9.27
N GLY A 8 -44.62 44.17 8.92
CA GLY A 8 -45.74 43.82 8.02
C GLY A 8 -46.14 42.34 8.03
N THR A 9 -46.91 41.96 9.05
CA THR A 9 -48.09 41.04 9.06
C THR A 9 -48.15 39.78 8.18
N HIS A 10 -48.35 38.64 8.85
CA HIS A 10 -48.95 37.40 8.31
C HIS A 10 -50.47 37.53 8.05
N PRO A 11 -51.01 36.71 7.12
CA PRO A 11 -52.04 35.74 7.53
C PRO A 11 -51.84 34.31 6.97
N ASN A 12 -52.49 33.38 7.66
CA ASN A 12 -52.59 31.90 7.54
C ASN A 12 -53.70 31.50 6.53
N PRO A 13 -54.24 30.24 6.48
CA PRO A 13 -53.73 28.90 6.13
C PRO A 13 -54.48 28.24 4.93
N ARG A 14 -54.11 26.98 4.62
CA ARG A 14 -54.83 25.89 3.90
C ARG A 14 -54.71 25.85 2.37
N ASP A 15 -54.19 24.74 1.86
CA ASP A 15 -54.91 23.64 1.18
C ASP A 15 -53.87 22.52 0.86
N GLU A 16 -54.13 21.26 1.23
CA GLU A 16 -54.46 20.14 0.30
C GLU A 16 -53.41 20.00 -0.83
N GLU A 17 -52.76 18.88 -1.11
CA GLU A 17 -53.22 17.50 -1.16
C GLU A 17 -52.02 16.62 -1.60
N SER A 18 -52.07 15.32 -1.29
CA SER A 18 -51.62 14.23 -2.16
C SER A 18 -50.14 14.13 -2.62
N ARG A 19 -49.41 13.10 -2.15
CA ARG A 19 -48.90 12.02 -3.04
C ARG A 19 -48.03 10.94 -2.34
N THR A 20 -48.54 9.72 -2.49
CA THR A 20 -47.84 8.43 -2.77
C THR A 20 -46.84 7.87 -1.77
N MET A 21 -47.29 6.79 -1.11
CA MET A 21 -46.45 5.68 -0.63
C MET A 21 -45.70 5.03 -1.81
N GLY A 22 -44.38 5.13 -1.81
CA GLY A 22 -43.48 4.32 -2.62
C GLY A 22 -42.91 3.18 -1.78
N THR A 23 -43.08 1.96 -2.26
CA THR A 23 -42.54 0.71 -1.68
C THR A 23 -41.00 0.71 -1.70
N PRO A 24 -40.34 0.08 -0.71
CA PRO A 24 -38.90 -0.12 -0.78
C PRO A 24 -38.59 -1.18 -1.83
N SER A 25 -37.95 -0.74 -2.91
CA SER A 25 -37.33 -1.61 -3.91
C SER A 25 -36.23 -2.44 -3.25
N THR A 26 -36.42 -3.76 -3.22
CA THR A 26 -35.38 -4.74 -2.94
C THR A 26 -34.38 -4.72 -4.09
N SER A 27 -33.34 -3.88 -3.96
CA SER A 27 -32.18 -3.94 -4.84
C SER A 27 -31.34 -5.15 -4.43
N SER A 28 -31.40 -6.17 -5.28
CA SER A 28 -30.56 -7.36 -5.24
C SER A 28 -29.08 -6.96 -5.17
N ARG A 29 -28.44 -7.30 -4.06
CA ARG A 29 -26.98 -7.33 -3.87
C ARG A 29 -26.36 -8.18 -4.98
N THR A 30 -25.88 -7.55 -6.03
CA THR A 30 -24.87 -8.12 -6.90
C THR A 30 -23.56 -8.20 -6.09
N HIS A 31 -23.25 -9.42 -5.64
CA HIS A 31 -21.91 -9.77 -5.18
C HIS A 31 -20.94 -9.61 -6.36
N LEU A 32 -20.32 -8.45 -6.45
CA LEU A 32 -19.20 -8.21 -7.35
C LEU A 32 -17.93 -8.72 -6.66
N TRP A 33 -17.38 -9.77 -7.25
CA TRP A 33 -16.16 -10.44 -6.89
C TRP A 33 -15.00 -9.44 -6.93
N ILE A 34 -14.31 -9.26 -5.81
CA ILE A 34 -13.03 -8.56 -5.76
C ILE A 34 -12.00 -9.53 -6.37
N ASP A 35 -11.58 -9.21 -7.58
CA ASP A 35 -10.36 -9.77 -8.16
C ASP A 35 -9.18 -9.33 -7.30
N ARG A 36 -8.85 -10.22 -6.38
CA ARG A 36 -7.48 -10.57 -6.02
C ARG A 36 -6.58 -10.41 -7.25
N ILE A 37 -5.65 -9.46 -7.22
CA ILE A 37 -4.35 -9.64 -7.89
C ILE A 37 -3.61 -10.73 -7.11
N VAL A 38 -4.14 -11.95 -7.17
CA VAL A 38 -3.42 -13.17 -6.89
C VAL A 38 -2.82 -13.55 -8.23
N PHE A 39 -1.51 -13.36 -8.36
CA PHE A 39 -0.76 -14.14 -9.32
C PHE A 39 -1.00 -15.61 -8.97
N SER A 40 -1.88 -16.27 -9.72
CA SER A 40 -2.17 -17.70 -9.58
C SER A 40 -0.96 -18.49 -10.09
N PHE A 41 -0.01 -18.76 -9.20
CA PHE A 41 0.99 -19.80 -9.42
C PHE A 41 0.51 -21.07 -8.71
N LYS A 42 0.12 -22.07 -9.51
CA LYS A 42 -0.12 -23.43 -9.00
C LYS A 42 1.19 -23.99 -8.43
N PRO A 43 1.23 -24.48 -7.18
CA PRO A 43 2.39 -25.21 -6.69
C PRO A 43 2.43 -26.58 -7.39
N GLN A 44 3.50 -26.84 -8.15
CA GLN A 44 3.83 -28.19 -8.60
C GLN A 44 4.33 -28.98 -7.38
N LEU A 45 3.59 -30.01 -7.01
CA LEU A 45 4.02 -31.05 -6.07
C LEU A 45 5.21 -31.81 -6.67
N LEU A 46 6.40 -31.61 -6.11
CA LEU A 46 7.56 -32.46 -6.41
C LEU A 46 7.59 -33.65 -5.45
N LEU A 47 7.41 -34.84 -6.03
CA LEU A 47 7.61 -36.14 -5.40
C LEU A 47 9.06 -36.31 -4.96
N SER A 48 9.26 -36.83 -3.75
CA SER A 48 10.56 -37.25 -3.21
C SER A 48 11.03 -38.57 -3.85
N PRO A 49 12.33 -38.74 -4.16
CA PRO A 49 12.90 -40.06 -4.37
C PRO A 49 13.62 -40.59 -3.12
N SER A 50 13.42 -41.89 -2.92
CA SER A 50 13.96 -42.78 -1.90
C SER A 50 15.49 -42.92 -1.95
N ALA A 51 16.07 -43.17 -0.78
CA ALA A 51 17.50 -43.34 -0.56
C ALA A 51 18.03 -44.70 -1.06
N GLN A 52 19.17 -44.68 -1.76
CA GLN A 52 20.00 -45.87 -2.00
C GLN A 52 21.47 -45.54 -1.69
N LYS A 53 22.12 -46.47 -0.98
CA LYS A 53 23.49 -46.42 -0.45
C LYS A 53 24.54 -46.67 -1.56
N PRO A 54 25.80 -46.18 -1.44
CA PRO A 54 26.70 -46.10 -2.59
C PRO A 54 27.64 -47.32 -2.71
N ASP A 55 27.83 -47.75 -3.96
CA ASP A 55 28.92 -48.64 -4.38
C ASP A 55 30.15 -47.82 -4.75
N ARG A 56 31.30 -48.23 -4.23
CA ARG A 56 32.59 -47.53 -4.32
C ARG A 56 33.28 -47.87 -5.65
N LYS A 57 33.29 -46.94 -6.61
CA LYS A 57 34.12 -47.02 -7.84
C LYS A 57 35.06 -45.81 -7.97
N LEU A 58 36.26 -46.13 -8.49
CA LEU A 58 37.44 -45.29 -8.71
C LEU A 58 37.17 -44.01 -9.56
N PRO A 59 37.99 -42.96 -9.42
CA PRO A 59 37.73 -41.65 -10.03
C PRO A 59 38.06 -41.64 -11.52
N PRO A 60 37.13 -41.23 -12.40
CA PRO A 60 37.49 -40.81 -13.74
C PRO A 60 37.98 -39.36 -13.74
N SER A 61 39.07 -39.20 -14.50
CA SER A 61 39.68 -37.98 -15.01
C SER A 61 38.71 -36.81 -15.24
N SER A 62 39.04 -35.67 -14.61
CA SER A 62 38.81 -34.28 -15.03
C SER A 62 38.25 -34.11 -16.45
N LYS A 63 37.00 -33.63 -16.55
CA LYS A 63 36.50 -32.56 -17.43
C LYS A 63 34.98 -32.52 -17.28
N ASP A 64 34.50 -31.45 -16.65
CA ASP A 64 33.21 -30.78 -16.90
C ASP A 64 32.93 -29.90 -15.68
N ALA A 65 33.51 -28.70 -15.68
CA ALA A 65 33.09 -27.65 -14.77
C ALA A 65 31.66 -27.24 -15.16
N HIS A 66 30.68 -27.95 -14.60
CA HIS A 66 29.28 -27.60 -14.69
C HIS A 66 29.06 -26.33 -13.88
N THR A 67 29.36 -25.17 -14.47
CA THR A 67 29.02 -23.86 -13.93
C THR A 67 27.52 -23.86 -13.72
N THR A 68 27.11 -24.09 -12.47
CA THR A 68 25.71 -24.06 -12.08
C THR A 68 25.27 -22.62 -12.20
N MET A 69 24.61 -22.28 -13.31
CA MET A 69 24.08 -20.95 -13.58
C MET A 69 23.04 -20.63 -12.51
N GLN A 70 23.45 -19.91 -11.46
CA GLN A 70 22.53 -19.42 -10.45
C GLN A 70 21.54 -18.45 -11.15
N PRO A 71 20.22 -18.60 -10.94
CA PRO A 71 19.25 -17.68 -11.51
C PRO A 71 19.51 -16.25 -11.03
N PRO A 72 19.20 -15.22 -11.84
CA PRO A 72 19.37 -13.84 -11.44
C PRO A 72 18.57 -13.52 -10.17
N PRO A 73 19.06 -12.62 -9.30
CA PRO A 73 18.32 -12.22 -8.12
C PRO A 73 16.92 -11.70 -8.46
N PRO A 74 15.91 -12.01 -7.64
CA PRO A 74 14.55 -11.56 -7.90
C PRO A 74 14.44 -10.02 -7.85
N LYS A 75 13.77 -9.42 -8.84
CA LYS A 75 13.44 -7.98 -8.85
C LYS A 75 12.28 -7.72 -7.87
N LEU A 76 12.58 -7.20 -6.68
CA LEU A 76 11.61 -6.96 -5.60
C LEU A 76 10.95 -5.57 -5.65
N ILE A 77 11.49 -4.64 -6.44
CA ILE A 77 10.88 -3.33 -6.67
C ILE A 77 10.06 -3.38 -7.96
N LYS A 78 8.79 -3.00 -7.88
CA LYS A 78 7.82 -3.06 -8.99
C LYS A 78 7.23 -1.67 -9.26
N TYR A 79 7.00 -1.40 -10.52
CA TYR A 79 6.25 -0.23 -10.98
C TYR A 79 5.02 -0.73 -11.74
N ILE A 80 3.88 -0.08 -11.51
CA ILE A 80 2.60 -0.44 -12.12
C ILE A 80 2.03 0.81 -12.82
N PRO A 81 1.92 0.80 -14.16
CA PRO A 81 2.45 -0.22 -15.07
C PRO A 81 4.00 -0.26 -15.05
N PRO A 82 4.65 -1.33 -15.52
CA PRO A 82 6.11 -1.44 -15.55
C PRO A 82 6.81 -0.30 -16.31
N SER A 83 6.14 0.28 -17.30
CA SER A 83 6.62 1.41 -18.09
C SER A 83 6.58 2.75 -17.36
N ALA A 84 5.98 2.82 -16.17
CA ALA A 84 5.81 4.07 -15.43
C ALA A 84 7.07 4.53 -14.69
N GLU A 85 8.08 3.67 -14.53
CA GLU A 85 9.31 4.00 -13.77
C GLU A 85 9.95 5.34 -14.22
N PRO A 86 10.22 5.58 -15.52
CA PRO A 86 10.90 6.80 -15.95
C PRO A 86 10.08 8.07 -15.75
N SER A 87 8.75 7.98 -15.77
CA SER A 87 7.86 9.13 -15.59
C SER A 87 7.48 9.38 -14.13
N LEU A 88 7.52 8.36 -13.27
CA LEU A 88 7.18 8.47 -11.86
C LEU A 88 8.30 9.06 -11.01
N LEU A 89 9.53 8.55 -11.16
CA LEU A 89 10.67 8.93 -10.33
C LEU A 89 10.95 10.44 -10.30
N PRO A 90 10.92 11.20 -11.41
CA PRO A 90 11.23 12.63 -11.38
C PRO A 90 10.12 13.51 -10.79
N ARG A 91 8.92 12.96 -10.51
CA ARG A 91 7.80 13.77 -10.00
C ARG A 91 8.09 14.27 -8.58
N GLN A 92 7.65 15.49 -8.30
CA GLN A 92 7.76 16.10 -6.97
C GLN A 92 6.55 15.73 -6.12
N ILE A 93 6.80 15.33 -4.87
CA ILE A 93 5.78 14.99 -3.89
C ILE A 93 5.32 16.27 -3.20
N THR A 94 4.03 16.58 -3.29
CA THR A 94 3.41 17.76 -2.68
C THR A 94 2.68 17.45 -1.38
N SER A 95 2.24 16.21 -1.20
CA SER A 95 1.74 15.70 0.08
C SER A 95 1.81 14.17 0.13
N ILE A 96 1.81 13.63 1.34
CA ILE A 96 1.70 12.20 1.59
C ILE A 96 0.48 11.96 2.45
N GLU A 97 -0.23 10.87 2.19
CA GLU A 97 -1.24 10.34 3.08
C GLU A 97 -0.95 8.89 3.43
N VAL A 98 -1.22 8.53 4.68
CA VAL A 98 -1.26 7.15 5.15
C VAL A 98 -2.70 6.69 5.11
N VAL A 99 -2.98 5.61 4.38
CA VAL A 99 -4.35 5.21 4.06
C VAL A 99 -4.61 3.78 4.51
N ALA A 100 -5.66 3.60 5.30
CA ALA A 100 -6.25 2.30 5.58
C ALA A 100 -7.29 1.97 4.52
N HIS A 101 -7.21 0.78 3.93
CA HIS A 101 -8.25 0.26 3.03
C HIS A 101 -9.34 -0.47 3.81
N GLU A 102 -10.20 -1.21 3.10
CA GLU A 102 -11.25 -2.01 3.70
C GLU A 102 -10.70 -3.02 4.71
N LYS A 103 -11.57 -3.37 5.65
CA LYS A 103 -11.27 -4.39 6.65
C LYS A 103 -11.02 -5.72 5.95
N LEU A 104 -9.91 -6.37 6.27
CA LEU A 104 -9.57 -7.69 5.74
C LEU A 104 -10.45 -8.78 6.40
N PRO A 105 -10.64 -9.95 5.75
CA PRO A 105 -11.50 -11.02 6.27
C PRO A 105 -11.18 -11.49 7.70
N HIS A 106 -9.92 -11.33 8.13
CA HIS A 106 -9.44 -11.73 9.47
C HIS A 106 -9.15 -10.53 10.39
N GLY A 107 -9.69 -9.36 10.06
CA GLY A 107 -9.46 -8.12 10.78
C GLY A 107 -8.23 -7.35 10.33
N GLY A 108 -8.11 -6.14 10.87
CA GLY A 108 -7.18 -5.11 10.41
C GLY A 108 -7.53 -4.57 9.03
N ASN A 109 -6.72 -3.62 8.58
CA ASN A 109 -6.80 -3.06 7.24
C ASN A 109 -5.47 -3.30 6.51
N HIS A 110 -5.51 -3.32 5.19
CA HIS A 110 -4.31 -3.05 4.41
C HIS A 110 -3.96 -1.56 4.55
N TRP A 111 -2.68 -1.24 4.72
CA TRP A 111 -2.21 0.12 4.84
C TRP A 111 -1.16 0.39 3.77
N SER A 112 -1.22 1.56 3.15
CA SER A 112 -0.22 2.00 2.18
C SER A 112 -0.07 3.53 2.20
N PHE A 113 0.98 4.03 1.53
CA PHE A 113 1.19 5.46 1.35
C PHE A 113 0.61 5.93 0.01
N TYR A 114 0.07 7.14 -0.01
CA TYR A 114 -0.45 7.81 -1.19
C TYR A 114 0.30 9.12 -1.33
N LEU A 115 0.99 9.28 -2.45
CA LEU A 115 1.80 10.44 -2.77
C LEU A 115 1.00 11.30 -3.74
N GLN A 116 0.65 12.52 -3.34
CA GLN A 116 0.22 13.52 -4.30
C GLN A 116 1.46 14.10 -4.95
N THR A 117 1.49 14.11 -6.28
CA THR A 117 2.69 14.47 -7.03
C THR A 117 2.38 15.43 -8.17
N ILE A 118 3.32 16.31 -8.48
CA ILE A 118 3.28 17.18 -9.65
C ILE A 118 4.45 16.86 -10.58
N SER A 119 4.25 17.08 -11.89
CA SER A 119 5.35 17.01 -12.85
C SER A 119 6.31 18.20 -12.63
N THR A 120 7.59 17.98 -12.87
CA THR A 120 8.59 19.07 -12.97
C THR A 120 8.56 19.78 -14.32
N GLN A 121 7.79 19.24 -15.28
CA GLN A 121 7.58 19.84 -16.59
C GLN A 121 6.46 20.89 -16.54
N THR A 122 6.34 21.69 -17.61
CA THR A 122 5.50 22.89 -17.69
C THR A 122 4.01 22.65 -17.42
N ASP A 123 3.53 21.43 -17.60
CA ASP A 123 2.19 21.03 -17.19
C ASP A 123 2.28 20.41 -15.78
N ASN A 124 2.00 21.23 -14.76
CA ASN A 124 1.87 20.82 -13.35
C ASN A 124 0.65 19.90 -13.14
N ASP A 125 0.52 18.84 -13.92
CA ASP A 125 -0.57 17.88 -13.86
C ASP A 125 -0.47 17.09 -12.55
N PRO A 126 -1.43 17.22 -11.62
CA PRO A 126 -1.39 16.49 -10.36
C PRO A 126 -1.70 15.01 -10.60
N GLN A 127 -0.95 14.13 -9.96
CA GLN A 127 -1.14 12.69 -10.02
C GLN A 127 -0.98 12.09 -8.63
N THR A 128 -1.86 11.15 -8.28
CA THR A 128 -1.66 10.33 -7.09
C THR A 128 -0.93 9.03 -7.42
N VAL A 129 0.11 8.74 -6.64
CA VAL A 129 0.92 7.52 -6.75
C VAL A 129 0.77 6.73 -5.46
N GLN A 130 0.46 5.44 -5.54
CA GLN A 130 0.45 4.57 -4.38
C GLN A 130 1.82 3.93 -4.19
N LEU A 131 2.37 4.06 -2.99
CA LEU A 131 3.52 3.30 -2.52
C LEU A 131 3.02 2.21 -1.57
N ASP A 132 3.17 0.96 -1.99
CA ASP A 132 2.65 -0.22 -1.33
C ASP A 132 3.73 -1.27 -1.05
N VAL A 133 3.47 -2.11 -0.06
CA VAL A 133 4.25 -3.30 0.23
C VAL A 133 3.32 -4.51 0.25
N SER A 134 3.66 -5.54 -0.53
CA SER A 134 2.82 -6.74 -0.65
C SER A 134 3.67 -8.02 -0.54
N PRO A 135 3.15 -9.09 0.08
CA PRO A 135 3.82 -10.38 0.09
C PRO A 135 3.95 -10.94 -1.33
N SER A 136 5.10 -11.54 -1.65
CA SER A 136 5.31 -12.16 -2.97
C SER A 136 4.64 -13.52 -3.10
N TYR A 137 4.43 -14.24 -1.99
CA TYR A 137 3.97 -15.64 -1.88
C TYR A 137 4.79 -16.70 -2.66
N SER A 138 5.65 -16.26 -3.57
CA SER A 138 6.40 -17.08 -4.53
C SER A 138 7.90 -17.04 -4.27
N ILE A 139 8.38 -16.05 -3.52
CA ILE A 139 9.78 -15.93 -3.14
C ILE A 139 9.87 -16.22 -1.64
N PRO A 140 10.39 -17.39 -1.22
CA PRO A 140 10.42 -17.77 0.17
C PRO A 140 11.18 -16.77 1.04
N SER A 141 10.66 -16.55 2.25
CA SER A 141 11.37 -15.83 3.29
C SER A 141 12.65 -16.56 3.70
N THR A 142 13.65 -15.78 4.09
CA THR A 142 14.94 -16.27 4.61
C THR A 142 15.02 -16.21 6.14
N ILE A 143 14.11 -15.49 6.80
CA ILE A 143 14.09 -15.30 8.25
C ILE A 143 12.84 -15.91 8.92
N LEU A 144 11.67 -15.75 8.30
CA LEU A 144 10.37 -16.17 8.82
C LEU A 144 9.95 -17.52 8.21
N PRO A 145 9.86 -18.60 9.00
CA PRO A 145 9.41 -19.90 8.51
C PRO A 145 8.04 -19.80 7.82
N GLY A 146 7.94 -20.34 6.61
CA GLY A 146 6.71 -20.29 5.80
C GLY A 146 6.37 -18.93 5.20
N GLY A 147 7.11 -17.87 5.55
CA GLY A 147 6.89 -16.52 5.05
C GLY A 147 7.34 -16.30 3.61
N SER A 148 7.17 -15.06 3.14
CA SER A 148 7.62 -14.66 1.80
C SER A 148 8.28 -13.28 1.78
N LYS A 149 9.17 -13.05 0.80
CA LYS A 149 9.75 -11.72 0.58
C LYS A 149 8.67 -10.74 0.12
N ALA A 150 8.87 -9.47 0.45
CA ALA A 150 8.02 -8.38 0.05
C ALA A 150 8.33 -7.91 -1.38
N PHE A 151 7.28 -7.50 -2.10
CA PHE A 151 7.40 -6.54 -3.18
C PHE A 151 7.20 -5.13 -2.64
N LEU A 152 8.07 -4.20 -3.04
CA LEU A 152 7.87 -2.76 -2.89
C LEU A 152 7.32 -2.22 -4.22
N ILE A 153 6.12 -1.64 -4.19
CA ILE A 153 5.32 -1.37 -5.39
C ILE A 153 5.01 0.13 -5.48
N LEU A 154 5.28 0.74 -6.63
CA LEU A 154 4.77 2.07 -6.99
C LEU A 154 3.72 1.94 -8.09
N SER A 155 2.51 2.45 -7.85
CA SER A 155 1.40 2.37 -8.81
C SER A 155 0.86 3.75 -9.19
N THR A 156 0.68 4.00 -10.49
CA THR A 156 0.05 5.21 -11.04
C THR A 156 -1.48 5.17 -11.06
N ASN A 157 -2.08 3.99 -10.84
CA ASN A 157 -3.53 3.80 -10.85
C ASN A 157 -3.96 3.12 -9.54
N PRO A 158 -4.04 3.88 -8.44
CA PRO A 158 -4.55 3.33 -7.19
C PRO A 158 -6.04 3.02 -7.30
N HIS A 159 -6.41 1.74 -7.22
CA HIS A 159 -7.82 1.30 -7.22
C HIS A 159 -8.68 1.97 -6.13
N SER A 160 -8.07 2.41 -5.03
CA SER A 160 -8.70 2.97 -3.84
C SER A 160 -9.15 4.43 -3.97
N LEU A 161 -8.78 5.15 -5.03
CA LEU A 161 -9.15 6.57 -5.23
C LEU A 161 -10.33 6.78 -6.18
N THR A 162 -10.97 5.69 -6.63
CA THR A 162 -12.24 5.82 -7.32
C THR A 162 -13.32 6.33 -6.34
N PRO A 163 -14.41 6.97 -6.80
CA PRO A 163 -15.53 7.37 -5.93
C PRO A 163 -16.19 6.18 -5.18
N LEU A 164 -15.91 4.94 -5.62
CA LEU A 164 -16.25 3.68 -4.98
C LEU A 164 -15.13 3.16 -4.04
N GLY A 165 -14.18 4.03 -3.71
CA GLY A 165 -12.88 3.71 -3.15
C GLY A 165 -12.95 3.01 -1.80
N THR A 166 -12.04 2.06 -1.63
CA THR A 166 -11.96 1.16 -0.47
C THR A 166 -11.32 1.80 0.77
N SER A 167 -11.10 3.13 0.81
CA SER A 167 -10.41 3.75 1.96
C SER A 167 -11.35 3.93 3.15
N THR A 168 -10.96 3.44 4.33
CA THR A 168 -11.71 3.59 5.59
C THR A 168 -11.12 4.66 6.51
N LYS A 169 -9.84 5.00 6.34
CA LYS A 169 -9.14 6.08 7.07
C LYS A 169 -8.04 6.67 6.19
N ARG A 170 -7.91 8.00 6.21
CA ARG A 170 -6.80 8.75 5.59
C ARG A 170 -6.21 9.72 6.60
N LEU A 171 -4.89 9.77 6.66
CA LEU A 171 -4.16 10.64 7.59
C LEU A 171 -3.06 11.36 6.81
N PRO A 172 -3.07 12.70 6.77
CA PRO A 172 -2.04 13.45 6.07
C PRO A 172 -0.71 13.36 6.81
N LEU A 173 0.37 13.44 6.04
CA LEU A 173 1.72 13.70 6.50
C LEU A 173 2.27 14.90 5.72
N ALA A 174 2.52 16.00 6.43
CA ALA A 174 3.10 17.20 5.84
C ALA A 174 4.51 16.90 5.33
N VAL A 175 4.74 17.17 4.04
CA VAL A 175 6.03 17.00 3.39
C VAL A 175 6.84 18.29 3.44
N ARG A 176 8.17 18.17 3.30
CA ARG A 176 9.04 19.33 3.07
C ARG A 176 8.54 20.17 1.89
N GLN A 177 8.55 21.49 2.06
CA GLN A 177 7.98 22.45 1.10
C GLN A 177 9.06 23.07 0.18
N ARG A 178 8.62 23.88 -0.79
CA ARG A 178 9.51 24.62 -1.70
C ARG A 178 10.53 25.49 -0.94
N PRO A 179 11.74 25.71 -1.51
CA PRO A 179 12.18 25.29 -2.85
C PRO A 179 12.55 23.80 -2.99
N ASP A 180 12.62 23.05 -1.88
CA ASP A 180 13.20 21.71 -1.81
C ASP A 180 12.13 20.60 -1.75
N LEU A 181 11.14 20.64 -2.65
CA LEU A 181 10.12 19.58 -2.71
C LEU A 181 10.77 18.21 -2.98
N PRO A 182 10.52 17.19 -2.15
CA PRO A 182 11.12 15.88 -2.34
C PRO A 182 10.59 15.22 -3.60
N SER A 183 11.44 14.49 -4.32
CA SER A 183 11.02 13.71 -5.49
C SER A 183 10.62 12.28 -5.09
N VAL A 184 9.86 11.60 -5.95
CA VAL A 184 9.62 10.15 -5.82
C VAL A 184 10.95 9.39 -5.89
N GLN A 185 11.90 9.85 -6.70
CA GLN A 185 13.24 9.29 -6.77
C GLN A 185 13.99 9.39 -5.43
N GLU A 186 13.93 10.54 -4.76
CA GLU A 186 14.52 10.75 -3.44
C GLU A 186 13.90 9.79 -2.42
N LEU A 187 12.58 9.72 -2.34
CA LEU A 187 11.87 8.76 -1.47
C LEU A 187 12.33 7.32 -1.73
N MET A 188 12.39 6.92 -3.01
CA MET A 188 12.82 5.57 -3.38
C MET A 188 14.29 5.31 -3.05
N HIS A 189 15.16 6.29 -3.23
CA HIS A 189 16.56 6.19 -2.84
C HIS A 189 16.70 6.03 -1.31
N LEU A 190 15.98 6.84 -0.53
CA LEU A 190 15.94 6.74 0.93
C LEU A 190 15.51 5.33 1.37
N LEU A 191 14.40 4.81 0.82
CA LEU A 191 13.86 3.51 1.21
C LEU A 191 14.72 2.35 0.72
N THR A 192 15.27 2.40 -0.49
CA THR A 192 15.88 1.21 -1.12
C THR A 192 17.40 1.17 -1.00
N VAL A 193 18.07 2.32 -1.09
CA VAL A 193 19.53 2.39 -1.07
C VAL A 193 20.04 2.66 0.34
N ARG A 194 19.46 3.64 1.05
CA ARG A 194 19.94 4.02 2.38
C ARG A 194 19.48 3.08 3.49
N GLN A 195 18.23 2.62 3.43
CA GLN A 195 17.63 1.82 4.50
C GLN A 195 17.29 0.38 4.13
N HIS A 196 17.44 0.01 2.86
CA HIS A 196 17.13 -1.32 2.37
C HIS A 196 15.72 -1.83 2.75
N ARG A 197 14.71 -0.95 2.86
CA ARG A 197 13.33 -1.25 3.27
C ARG A 197 12.55 -2.13 2.29
N HIS A 198 13.08 -2.28 1.07
CA HIS A 198 12.61 -3.29 0.10
C HIS A 198 13.02 -4.72 0.49
N ARG A 199 13.98 -4.90 1.40
CA ARG A 199 14.37 -6.20 1.96
C ARG A 199 13.52 -6.54 3.17
N TYR A 200 12.21 -6.58 2.97
CA TYR A 200 11.23 -6.93 3.99
C TYR A 200 10.62 -8.31 3.71
N GLU A 201 10.19 -9.01 4.74
CA GLU A 201 9.57 -10.32 4.67
C GLU A 201 8.28 -10.34 5.51
N PHE A 202 7.25 -10.93 4.93
CA PHE A 202 5.95 -11.17 5.54
C PHE A 202 5.92 -12.54 6.22
N ASP A 203 5.02 -12.71 7.18
CA ASP A 203 4.73 -14.02 7.78
C ASP A 203 4.09 -14.98 6.76
N ASP A 204 3.85 -16.21 7.19
CA ASP A 204 3.22 -17.27 6.42
C ASP A 204 1.78 -16.96 5.99
N GLN A 205 1.14 -16.00 6.66
CA GLN A 205 -0.20 -15.50 6.34
C GLN A 205 -0.18 -14.24 5.47
N GLY A 206 0.99 -13.79 5.01
CA GLY A 206 1.13 -12.57 4.22
C GLY A 206 0.84 -11.28 5.00
N ARG A 207 0.93 -11.33 6.34
CA ARG A 207 0.72 -10.18 7.23
C ARG A 207 2.05 -9.49 7.54
N GLY A 208 1.98 -8.16 7.63
CA GLY A 208 3.17 -7.33 7.88
C GLY A 208 3.12 -5.93 7.27
N CYS A 209 2.15 -5.61 6.41
CA CYS A 209 2.06 -4.29 5.76
C CYS A 209 1.90 -3.16 6.79
N ARG A 210 1.05 -3.35 7.80
CA ARG A 210 0.85 -2.41 8.93
C ARG A 210 2.16 -2.07 9.62
N PHE A 211 2.97 -3.09 9.95
CA PHE A 211 4.26 -2.87 10.59
C PHE A 211 5.18 -2.08 9.67
N TRP A 212 5.29 -2.49 8.40
CA TRP A 212 6.15 -1.82 7.44
C TRP A 212 5.78 -0.35 7.28
N VAL A 213 4.50 -0.01 7.06
CA VAL A 213 4.03 1.38 6.93
C VAL A 213 4.33 2.17 8.20
N ARG A 214 3.99 1.63 9.37
CA ARG A 214 4.26 2.30 10.65
C ARG A 214 5.74 2.58 10.89
N ASP A 215 6.60 1.65 10.46
CA ASP A 215 8.05 1.71 10.63
C ASP A 215 8.72 2.70 9.68
N GLN A 216 8.12 2.99 8.52
CA GLN A 216 8.66 4.01 7.61
C GLN A 216 8.44 5.42 8.14
N ILE A 217 7.37 5.67 8.90
CA ILE A 217 6.98 7.04 9.31
C ILE A 217 8.09 7.75 10.11
N PRO A 218 8.66 7.18 11.20
CA PRO A 218 9.77 7.82 11.92
C PRO A 218 10.98 8.06 11.01
N TYR A 219 11.30 7.11 10.14
CA TYR A 219 12.42 7.26 9.23
C TYR A 219 12.24 8.42 8.23
N LEU A 220 11.04 8.57 7.67
CA LEU A 220 10.74 9.69 6.77
C LEU A 220 10.81 11.04 7.50
N LEU A 221 10.50 11.05 8.80
CA LEU A 221 10.61 12.23 9.66
C LEU A 221 12.07 12.57 9.95
N ASP A 222 12.88 11.56 10.33
CA ASP A 222 14.31 11.72 10.63
C ASP A 222 15.11 12.21 9.42
N GLU A 223 14.73 11.79 8.20
CA GLU A 223 15.34 12.26 6.95
C GLU A 223 14.77 13.60 6.45
N GLY A 224 13.82 14.20 7.18
CA GLY A 224 13.21 15.48 6.84
C GLY A 224 12.36 15.47 5.57
N LEU A 225 11.90 14.29 5.12
CA LEU A 225 10.98 14.17 3.99
C LEU A 225 9.56 14.57 4.42
N ILE A 226 9.14 14.11 5.60
CA ILE A 226 7.98 14.65 6.33
C ILE A 226 8.47 15.52 7.48
N ILE A 227 7.67 16.51 7.88
CA ILE A 227 8.13 17.58 8.79
C ILE A 227 7.24 17.79 10.03
N ASP A 228 6.05 17.18 10.08
CA ASP A 228 5.10 17.37 11.17
C ASP A 228 5.09 16.12 12.08
N GLU A 229 5.70 16.25 13.26
CA GLU A 229 5.82 15.18 14.25
C GLU A 229 4.45 14.73 14.80
N GLU A 230 3.50 15.65 14.94
CA GLU A 230 2.16 15.34 15.46
C GLU A 230 1.36 14.52 14.44
N GLN A 231 1.43 14.88 13.15
CA GLN A 231 0.86 14.08 12.06
C GLN A 231 1.51 12.70 11.98
N ALA A 232 2.85 12.63 12.08
CA ALA A 232 3.57 11.36 12.11
C ALA A 232 3.12 10.46 13.28
N GLN A 233 3.01 11.02 14.48
CA GLN A 233 2.57 10.27 15.66
C GLN A 233 1.12 9.79 15.53
N ARG A 234 0.19 10.67 15.13
CA ARG A 234 -1.21 10.30 14.90
C ARG A 234 -1.37 9.19 13.86
N ALA A 235 -0.58 9.23 12.78
CA ALA A 235 -0.57 8.17 11.78
C ALA A 235 -0.09 6.83 12.37
N ARG A 236 0.98 6.84 13.17
CA ARG A 236 1.51 5.62 13.81
C ARG A 236 0.54 5.01 14.82
N GLU A 237 -0.18 5.83 15.56
CA GLU A 237 -1.22 5.38 16.51
C GLU A 237 -2.42 4.81 15.77
N ALA A 238 -2.90 5.49 14.74
CA ALA A 238 -4.03 5.01 13.96
C ALA A 238 -3.75 3.66 13.27
N ILE A 239 -2.52 3.39 12.84
CA ILE A 239 -2.16 2.09 12.26
C ILE A 239 -2.39 0.94 13.25
N LEU A 240 -2.37 1.18 14.57
CA LEU A 240 -2.65 0.16 15.60
C LEU A 240 -4.14 -0.15 15.75
N LEU A 241 -5.01 0.62 15.08
CA LEU A 241 -6.44 0.42 15.07
C LEU A 241 -6.90 -0.25 13.77
N GLU A 242 -8.04 -0.92 13.84
CA GLU A 242 -8.81 -1.40 12.72
C GLU A 242 -9.96 -0.42 12.44
N PHE A 243 -10.09 0.00 11.19
CA PHE A 243 -11.14 0.90 10.72
C PHE A 243 -12.21 0.15 9.90
N PRO A 244 -13.48 0.58 9.96
CA PRO A 244 -13.96 1.84 10.56
C PRO A 244 -14.21 1.79 12.08
N ASP A 245 -14.16 0.61 12.70
CA ASP A 245 -14.57 0.39 14.09
C ASP A 245 -13.70 1.13 15.13
N GLY A 246 -12.47 1.50 14.79
CA GLY A 246 -11.52 2.17 15.70
C GLY A 246 -11.01 1.27 16.82
N LYS A 247 -11.13 -0.06 16.68
CA LYS A 247 -10.72 -1.03 17.70
C LYS A 247 -9.24 -1.35 17.58
N GLU A 248 -8.55 -1.58 18.69
CA GLU A 248 -7.17 -2.07 18.64
C GLU A 248 -7.08 -3.38 17.88
N PHE A 249 -6.08 -3.49 17.01
CA PHE A 249 -5.80 -4.72 16.29
C PHE A 249 -4.30 -5.03 16.35
N PRO A 250 -3.88 -6.20 16.86
CA PRO A 250 -2.46 -6.52 17.09
C PRO A 250 -1.59 -6.32 15.85
N LEU A 251 -0.39 -5.78 16.04
CA LEU A 251 0.56 -5.56 14.95
C LEU A 251 1.32 -6.85 14.64
N THR A 252 1.15 -7.37 13.43
CA THR A 252 2.01 -8.46 12.94
C THR A 252 3.33 -7.87 12.44
N ILE A 253 4.43 -8.27 13.10
CA ILE A 253 5.78 -7.75 12.84
C ILE A 253 6.45 -8.65 11.78
N GLY A 254 6.73 -8.12 10.60
CA GLY A 254 7.58 -8.80 9.63
C GLY A 254 9.07 -8.70 9.98
N ARG A 255 9.96 -9.00 9.03
CA ARG A 255 11.41 -8.97 9.25
C ARG A 255 12.15 -8.34 8.08
N TYR A 256 13.23 -7.63 8.38
CA TYR A 256 14.19 -7.16 7.37
C TYR A 256 15.38 -8.10 7.28
N TYR A 257 15.98 -8.26 6.09
CA TYR A 257 17.11 -9.16 5.81
C TYR A 257 18.24 -8.50 5.01
#